data_AF-A0A3B8V2H5-F1
#
_entry.id   AF-A0A3B8V2H5-F1
#
_cell.length_a   1.000
_cell.length_b   1.000
_cell.length_c   1.000
_cell.angle_alpha   90.00
_cell.angle_beta   90.00
_cell.angle_gamma   90.00
#
_symmetry.space_group_name_H-M   'P 1'
#
loop_
_entity.id
_entity.type
_entity.pdbx_description
1 polymer ?
#
loop_
_entity_poly.entity_id
_entity_poly.type
_entity_poly.pdbx_seq_one_letter_code
_entity_poly.pdbx_strand_id
1 'polypeptide(L)'
;FTRDQDINRLLRSLRGNIVTHLSVNRNADIAACLALMSIAKDAERIGDYCKNLYEVTEHGGLGQTPSVYEDRIRTIPDDIENIFELVRTAFRESDTKQAKVAIKAADAVRAACEKLALELLDDRSTISTQEAVACSMQTRYFKRIASHLANIATAVFGRIEDLDFRKPPKPGSGEQPAS
;
A
#
# COMPACT_ATOMS: atom_id res chain seq x y z
N PHE A 1 -18.22 -0.47 7.82
CA PHE A 1 -18.03 0.51 8.90
C PHE A 1 -17.41 -0.07 10.18
N THR A 2 -17.89 -1.19 10.72
CA THR A 2 -17.33 -1.77 11.97
C THR A 2 -15.84 -2.11 11.88
N ARG A 3 -15.38 -2.74 10.79
CA ARG A 3 -13.97 -3.12 10.60
C ARG A 3 -13.00 -1.92 10.55
N ASP A 4 -13.43 -0.81 9.97
CA ASP A 4 -12.64 0.45 9.90
C ASP A 4 -12.44 1.06 11.30
N GLN A 5 -13.49 1.04 12.13
CA GLN A 5 -13.39 1.48 13.53
C GLN A 5 -12.49 0.56 14.36
N ASP A 6 -12.50 -0.75 14.09
CA ASP A 6 -11.63 -1.71 14.76
C ASP A 6 -10.16 -1.51 14.40
N ILE A 7 -9.84 -1.27 13.12
CA ILE A 7 -8.47 -0.91 12.67
C ILE A 7 -7.98 0.35 13.40
N ASN A 8 -8.82 1.38 13.46
CA ASN A 8 -8.50 2.61 14.17
C ASN A 8 -8.26 2.40 15.67
N ARG A 9 -9.05 1.53 16.32
CA ARG A 9 -8.87 1.17 17.73
C ARG A 9 -7.55 0.43 17.95
N LEU A 10 -7.24 -0.53 17.08
CA LEU A 10 -5.98 -1.29 17.11
C LEU A 10 -4.77 -0.37 16.95
N LEU A 11 -4.82 0.59 16.01
CA LEU A 11 -3.75 1.57 15.81
C LEU A 11 -3.52 2.44 17.06
N ARG A 12 -4.59 2.91 17.71
CA ARG A 12 -4.49 3.68 18.96
C ARG A 12 -3.87 2.86 20.08
N SER A 13 -4.31 1.62 20.25
CA SER A 13 -3.77 0.68 21.24
C SER A 13 -2.28 0.40 21.01
N LEU A 14 -1.90 0.08 19.77
CA LEU A 14 -0.51 -0.16 19.38
C LEU A 14 0.39 1.03 19.68
N ARG A 15 -0.05 2.26 19.36
CA ARG A 15 0.70 3.48 19.69
C ARG A 15 0.90 3.65 21.20
N GLY A 16 -0.15 3.46 22.00
CA GLY A 16 -0.06 3.51 23.46
C GLY A 16 0.91 2.47 24.03
N ASN A 17 0.87 1.26 23.49
CA ASN A 17 1.77 0.18 23.89
C ASN A 17 3.23 0.49 23.54
N ILE A 18 3.50 1.07 22.36
CA ILE A 18 4.87 1.47 21.98
C ILE A 18 5.39 2.57 22.92
N VAL A 19 4.61 3.61 23.19
CA VAL A 19 5.02 4.69 24.11
C VAL A 19 5.32 4.12 25.50
N THR A 20 4.45 3.22 25.98
CA THR A 20 4.66 2.53 27.26
C THR A 20 5.96 1.74 27.24
N HIS A 21 6.18 0.92 26.20
CA HIS A 21 7.40 0.11 26.05
C HIS A 21 8.67 0.97 26.06
N LEU A 22 8.69 2.05 25.27
CA LEU A 22 9.83 2.98 25.21
C LEU A 22 10.08 3.71 26.54
N SER A 23 9.03 3.97 27.32
CA SER A 23 9.13 4.71 28.59
C SER A 23 9.65 3.85 29.73
N VAL A 24 9.34 2.55 29.75
CA VAL A 24 9.68 1.66 30.87
C VAL A 24 10.86 0.73 30.58
N ASN A 25 11.19 0.49 29.31
CA ASN A 25 12.31 -0.36 28.90
C ASN A 25 13.48 0.49 28.37
N ARG A 26 14.53 0.63 29.19
CA ARG A 26 15.73 1.40 28.85
C ARG A 26 16.54 0.82 27.68
N ASN A 27 16.34 -0.46 27.37
CA ASN A 27 17.02 -1.15 26.26
C ASN A 27 16.07 -1.39 25.07
N ALA A 28 14.94 -0.68 25.02
CA ALA A 28 14.00 -0.81 23.90
C ALA A 28 14.67 -0.39 22.58
N ASP A 29 14.37 -1.13 21.52
CA ASP A 29 14.79 -0.78 20.17
C ASP A 29 13.89 0.35 19.64
N ILE A 30 14.42 1.58 19.69
CA ILE A 30 13.73 2.78 19.23
C ILE A 30 13.44 2.69 17.73
N ALA A 31 14.39 2.19 16.93
CA ALA A 31 14.24 2.11 15.48
C ALA A 31 13.13 1.14 15.10
N ALA A 32 13.08 -0.03 15.72
CA ALA A 32 12.00 -1.00 15.52
C ALA A 32 10.62 -0.43 15.92
N CYS A 33 10.56 0.31 17.03
CA CYS A 33 9.32 0.94 17.48
C CYS A 33 8.81 2.01 16.50
N LEU A 34 9.71 2.84 15.96
CA LEU A 34 9.37 3.85 14.95
C LEU A 34 8.93 3.20 13.63
N ALA A 35 9.62 2.15 13.20
CA ALA A 35 9.22 1.38 12.01
C ALA A 35 7.80 0.81 12.19
N LEU A 36 7.50 0.22 13.35
CA LEU A 36 6.19 -0.33 13.67
C LEU A 36 5.08 0.75 13.66
N MET A 37 5.37 1.96 14.15
CA MET A 37 4.42 3.07 14.05
C MET A 37 4.08 3.42 12.59
N SER A 38 5.08 3.44 11.71
CA SER A 38 4.87 3.73 10.28
C SER A 38 4.06 2.63 9.60
N ILE A 39 4.46 1.37 9.77
CA ILE A 39 3.77 0.19 9.21
C ILE A 39 2.30 0.17 9.64
N ALA A 40 2.03 0.43 10.93
CA ALA A 40 0.67 0.46 11.45
C ALA A 40 -0.16 1.58 10.81
N LYS A 41 0.46 2.72 10.46
CA LYS A 41 -0.22 3.80 9.73
C LYS A 41 -0.50 3.40 8.29
N ASP A 42 0.43 2.77 7.60
CA ASP A 42 0.21 2.27 6.24
C ASP A 42 -0.91 1.23 6.19
N ALA A 43 -0.97 0.32 7.17
CA ALA A 43 -2.04 -0.67 7.29
C ALA A 43 -3.43 -0.02 7.49
N GLU A 44 -3.49 1.06 8.28
CA GLU A 44 -4.73 1.84 8.42
C GLU A 44 -5.13 2.53 7.12
N ARG A 45 -4.16 3.11 6.38
CA ARG A 45 -4.44 3.72 5.07
C ARG A 45 -4.98 2.71 4.06
N ILE A 46 -4.44 1.51 4.04
CA ILE A 46 -4.96 0.41 3.22
C ILE A 46 -6.42 0.13 3.56
N GLY A 47 -6.76 0.03 4.85
CA GLY A 47 -8.14 -0.16 5.30
C GLY A 47 -9.10 0.95 4.84
N ASP A 48 -8.67 2.21 4.94
CA ASP A 48 -9.42 3.38 4.45
C ASP A 48 -9.64 3.31 2.93
N TYR A 49 -8.62 2.95 2.15
CA TYR A 49 -8.78 2.79 0.69
C TYR A 49 -9.67 1.61 0.30
N CYS A 50 -9.64 0.50 1.04
CA CYS A 50 -10.57 -0.61 0.83
C CYS A 50 -12.03 -0.19 1.10
N LYS A 51 -12.27 0.62 2.12
CA LYS A 51 -13.58 1.21 2.39
C LYS A 51 -14.02 2.14 1.26
N ASN A 52 -13.14 3.02 0.80
CA ASN A 52 -13.43 3.91 -0.32
C ASN A 52 -13.76 3.13 -1.61
N LEU A 53 -13.05 2.02 -1.87
CA LEU A 53 -13.40 1.10 -2.97
C LEU A 53 -14.79 0.51 -2.82
N TYR A 54 -15.12 0.01 -1.63
CA TYR A 54 -16.46 -0.54 -1.35
C TYR A 54 -17.55 0.50 -1.59
N GLU A 55 -17.38 1.74 -1.10
CA GLU A 55 -18.34 2.83 -1.33
C GLU A 55 -18.51 3.16 -2.83
N VAL A 56 -17.42 3.18 -3.60
CA VAL A 56 -17.50 3.36 -5.06
C VAL A 56 -18.23 2.20 -5.73
N THR A 57 -18.01 0.97 -5.30
CA THR A 57 -18.68 -0.20 -5.90
C THR A 57 -20.18 -0.22 -5.59
N GLU A 58 -20.58 0.10 -4.35
CA GLU A 58 -21.99 0.13 -3.95
C GLU A 58 -22.77 1.26 -4.63
N HIS A 59 -22.16 2.44 -4.81
CA HIS A 59 -22.81 3.62 -5.41
C HIS A 59 -22.59 3.76 -6.92
N GLY A 60 -21.56 3.10 -7.47
CA GLY A 60 -21.08 3.31 -8.83
C GLY A 60 -21.88 2.63 -9.93
N GLY A 61 -22.84 1.75 -9.59
CA GLY A 61 -23.66 1.07 -10.60
C GLY A 61 -22.86 0.19 -11.57
N LEU A 62 -21.73 -0.37 -11.13
CA LEU A 62 -20.89 -1.29 -11.90
C LEU A 62 -21.74 -2.40 -12.55
N GLY A 63 -21.50 -2.66 -13.83
CA GLY A 63 -22.21 -3.67 -14.62
C GLY A 63 -23.51 -3.23 -15.29
N GLN A 64 -23.92 -1.96 -15.19
CA GLN A 64 -25.09 -1.46 -15.94
C GLN A 64 -24.78 -1.20 -17.42
N THR A 65 -23.52 -0.90 -17.76
CA THR A 65 -23.06 -0.72 -19.14
C THR A 65 -21.67 -1.34 -19.32
N PRO A 66 -21.40 -2.06 -20.43
CA PRO A 66 -20.08 -2.61 -20.70
C PRO A 66 -19.06 -1.48 -20.91
N SER A 67 -17.98 -1.48 -20.14
CA SER A 67 -16.88 -0.53 -20.29
C SER A 67 -15.59 -1.24 -20.64
N VAL A 68 -14.85 -0.69 -21.62
CA VAL A 68 -13.52 -1.20 -22.05
C VAL A 68 -12.47 -1.18 -20.93
N TYR A 69 -12.73 -0.43 -19.86
CA TYR A 69 -11.87 -0.32 -18.69
C TYR A 69 -12.22 -1.33 -17.60
N GLU A 70 -13.49 -1.76 -17.53
CA GLU A 70 -14.01 -2.56 -16.42
C GLU A 70 -13.28 -3.91 -16.33
N ASP A 71 -13.10 -4.59 -17.46
CA ASP A 71 -12.41 -5.88 -17.50
C ASP A 71 -10.96 -5.78 -17.04
N ARG A 72 -10.27 -4.69 -17.37
CA ARG A 72 -8.89 -4.43 -16.94
C ARG A 72 -8.80 -4.04 -15.47
N ILE A 73 -9.79 -3.35 -14.94
CA ILE A 73 -9.85 -2.99 -13.51
C ILE A 73 -10.20 -4.23 -12.67
N ARG A 74 -11.05 -5.13 -13.19
CA ARG A 74 -11.46 -6.38 -12.52
C ARG A 74 -10.31 -7.35 -12.23
N THR A 75 -9.19 -7.27 -12.93
CA THR A 75 -8.02 -8.13 -12.65
C THR A 75 -7.14 -7.59 -11.52
N ILE A 76 -7.23 -6.30 -11.20
CA ILE A 76 -6.36 -5.65 -10.21
C ILE A 76 -6.55 -6.21 -8.78
N PRO A 77 -7.76 -6.54 -8.30
CA PRO A 77 -7.95 -7.17 -6.99
C PRO A 77 -7.08 -8.42 -6.78
N ASP A 78 -7.01 -9.33 -7.74
CA ASP A 78 -6.22 -10.56 -7.63
C ASP A 78 -4.72 -10.24 -7.45
N ASP A 79 -4.21 -9.26 -8.20
CA ASP A 79 -2.82 -8.79 -8.05
C ASP A 79 -2.57 -8.18 -6.66
N ILE A 80 -3.53 -7.40 -6.16
CA ILE A 80 -3.46 -6.81 -4.81
C ILE A 80 -3.46 -7.90 -3.73
N GLU A 81 -4.32 -8.90 -3.83
CA GLU A 81 -4.37 -10.03 -2.90
C GLU A 81 -3.05 -10.81 -2.89
N ASN A 82 -2.46 -11.06 -4.06
CA ASN A 82 -1.15 -11.68 -4.16
C ASN A 82 -0.07 -10.83 -3.49
N ILE A 83 -0.07 -9.50 -3.66
CA ILE A 83 0.87 -8.60 -2.97
C ILE A 83 0.68 -8.69 -1.44
N PHE A 84 -0.56 -8.74 -0.94
CA PHE A 84 -0.82 -8.93 0.49
C PHE A 84 -0.15 -10.21 1.02
N GLU A 85 -0.30 -11.32 0.32
CA GLU A 85 0.30 -12.60 0.72
C GLU A 85 1.83 -12.56 0.70
N LEU A 86 2.42 -11.91 -0.31
CA LEU A 86 3.86 -11.69 -0.39
C LEU A 86 4.37 -10.84 0.78
N VAL A 87 3.69 -9.72 1.07
CA VAL A 87 4.03 -8.84 2.21
C VAL A 87 3.91 -9.59 3.53
N ARG A 88 2.81 -10.32 3.74
CA ARG A 88 2.56 -11.10 4.96
C ARG A 88 3.65 -12.14 5.20
N THR A 89 4.04 -12.85 4.15
CA THR A 89 5.11 -13.86 4.20
C THR A 89 6.46 -13.20 4.47
N ALA A 90 6.80 -12.14 3.74
CA ALA A 90 8.06 -11.41 3.91
C ALA A 90 8.23 -10.86 5.34
N PHE A 91 7.17 -10.33 5.95
CA PHE A 91 7.21 -9.85 7.33
C PHE A 91 7.38 -10.96 8.34
N ARG A 92 6.57 -12.02 8.23
CA ARG A 92 6.54 -13.10 9.22
C ARG A 92 7.85 -13.87 9.26
N GLU A 93 8.50 -14.02 8.11
CA GLU A 93 9.72 -14.81 7.94
C GLU A 93 10.99 -13.96 7.82
N SER A 94 10.85 -12.63 7.93
CA SER A 94 11.93 -11.65 7.69
C SER A 94 12.62 -11.87 6.34
N ASP A 95 11.87 -12.30 5.32
CA ASP A 95 12.40 -12.67 4.01
C ASP A 95 12.52 -11.44 3.10
N THR A 96 13.74 -10.90 3.03
CA THR A 96 14.08 -9.76 2.17
C THR A 96 13.95 -10.04 0.67
N LYS A 97 13.99 -11.31 0.23
CA LYS A 97 13.76 -11.67 -1.18
C LYS A 97 12.28 -11.57 -1.49
N GLN A 98 11.42 -12.12 -0.64
CA GLN A 98 9.97 -11.98 -0.78
C GLN A 98 9.53 -10.51 -0.70
N ALA A 99 10.14 -9.72 0.18
CA ALA A 99 9.89 -8.27 0.23
C ALA A 99 10.18 -7.58 -1.12
N LYS A 100 11.29 -7.93 -1.79
CA LYS A 100 11.62 -7.39 -3.13
C LYS A 100 10.60 -7.82 -4.19
N VAL A 101 10.13 -9.07 -4.12
CA VAL A 101 9.08 -9.57 -5.03
C VAL A 101 7.78 -8.79 -4.80
N ALA A 102 7.37 -8.58 -3.55
CA ALA A 102 6.20 -7.79 -3.19
C ALA A 102 6.29 -6.35 -3.73
N ILE A 103 7.43 -5.67 -3.54
CA ILE A 103 7.65 -4.30 -4.04
C ILE A 103 7.54 -4.26 -5.57
N LYS A 104 8.15 -5.22 -6.27
CA LYS A 104 8.08 -5.28 -7.74
C LYS A 104 6.65 -5.50 -8.25
N ALA A 105 5.91 -6.41 -7.61
CA ALA A 105 4.51 -6.66 -7.94
C ALA A 105 3.64 -5.41 -7.70
N ALA A 106 3.83 -4.73 -6.57
CA ALA A 106 3.15 -3.47 -6.27
C ALA A 106 3.48 -2.35 -7.25
N ASP A 107 4.74 -2.23 -7.69
CA ASP A 107 5.14 -1.25 -8.71
C ASP A 107 4.51 -1.55 -10.08
N ALA A 108 4.34 -2.83 -10.44
CA ALA A 108 3.62 -3.24 -11.65
C ALA A 108 2.13 -2.82 -11.61
N VAL A 109 1.44 -3.10 -10.50
CA VAL A 109 0.05 -2.66 -10.31
C VAL A 109 -0.08 -1.14 -10.36
N ARG A 110 0.84 -0.42 -9.70
CA ARG A 110 0.86 1.06 -9.75
C ARG A 110 1.02 1.59 -11.17
N ALA A 111 1.89 0.98 -11.97
CA ALA A 111 2.10 1.36 -13.36
C ALA A 111 0.86 1.06 -14.23
N ALA A 112 0.22 -0.09 -14.03
CA ALA A 112 -1.02 -0.44 -14.70
C ALA A 112 -2.16 0.54 -14.37
N CYS A 113 -2.29 0.90 -13.09
CA CYS A 113 -3.26 1.91 -12.65
C CYS A 113 -2.96 3.29 -13.23
N GLU A 114 -1.68 3.71 -13.26
CA GLU A 114 -1.33 5.00 -13.85
C GLU A 114 -1.68 5.05 -15.34
N LYS A 115 -1.39 3.98 -16.07
CA LYS A 115 -1.74 3.87 -17.48
C LYS A 115 -3.25 3.97 -17.70
N LEU A 116 -4.05 3.23 -16.91
CA LEU A 116 -5.51 3.30 -16.95
C LEU A 116 -6.03 4.71 -16.65
N ALA A 117 -5.45 5.39 -15.66
CA ALA A 117 -5.85 6.75 -15.30
C ALA A 117 -5.57 7.76 -16.43
N LEU A 118 -4.44 7.64 -17.11
CA LEU A 118 -4.10 8.48 -18.26
C LEU A 118 -5.02 8.20 -19.46
N GLU A 119 -5.27 6.93 -19.76
CA GLU A 119 -6.22 6.54 -20.83
C GLU A 119 -7.62 7.12 -20.56
N LEU A 120 -8.12 7.05 -19.32
CA LEU A 120 -9.40 7.65 -18.93
C LEU A 120 -9.42 9.18 -19.09
N LEU A 121 -8.29 9.87 -18.87
CA LEU A 121 -8.20 11.33 -19.06
C LEU A 121 -8.19 11.72 -20.54
N ASP A 122 -7.58 10.89 -21.38
CA ASP A 122 -7.47 11.11 -22.82
C ASP A 122 -8.71 10.63 -23.59
N ASP A 123 -9.56 9.82 -22.96
CA ASP A 123 -10.77 9.30 -23.57
C ASP A 123 -11.75 10.44 -23.94
N ARG A 124 -12.25 10.38 -25.17
CA ARG A 124 -13.27 11.29 -25.73
C ARG A 124 -14.52 10.54 -26.17
N SER A 125 -14.63 9.26 -25.84
CA SER A 125 -15.73 8.36 -26.19
C SER A 125 -17.00 8.64 -25.36
N THR A 126 -18.08 7.96 -25.71
CA THR A 126 -19.38 8.02 -25.03
C THR A 126 -19.45 7.04 -23.85
N ILE A 127 -18.53 7.11 -22.89
CA ILE A 127 -18.71 6.48 -21.57
C ILE A 127 -19.60 7.38 -20.72
N SER A 128 -20.40 6.80 -19.81
CA SER A 128 -21.19 7.62 -18.89
C SER A 128 -20.27 8.36 -17.91
N THR A 129 -20.67 9.55 -17.46
CA THR A 129 -19.95 10.29 -16.41
C THR A 129 -19.80 9.45 -15.14
N GLN A 130 -20.82 8.68 -14.79
CA GLN A 130 -20.79 7.82 -13.62
C GLN A 130 -19.70 6.75 -13.73
N GLU A 131 -19.59 6.06 -14.87
CA GLU A 131 -18.53 5.07 -15.10
C GLU A 131 -17.14 5.70 -15.14
N ALA A 132 -16.98 6.84 -15.81
CA ALA A 132 -15.69 7.55 -15.87
C ALA A 132 -15.19 7.88 -14.45
N VAL A 133 -16.09 8.39 -13.60
CA VAL A 133 -15.79 8.71 -12.20
C VAL A 133 -15.49 7.44 -11.41
N ALA A 134 -16.30 6.39 -11.51
CA ALA A 134 -16.11 5.14 -10.78
C ALA A 134 -14.78 4.46 -11.14
N CYS A 135 -14.47 4.33 -12.44
CA CYS A 135 -13.21 3.76 -12.93
C CYS A 135 -12.00 4.58 -12.48
N SER A 136 -12.09 5.91 -12.53
CA SER A 136 -11.01 6.80 -12.07
C SER A 136 -10.74 6.64 -10.57
N MET A 137 -11.81 6.61 -9.75
CA MET A 137 -11.69 6.43 -8.31
C MET A 137 -11.12 5.05 -7.95
N GLN A 138 -11.61 3.97 -8.55
CA GLN A 138 -11.10 2.62 -8.32
C GLN A 138 -9.62 2.51 -8.66
N THR A 139 -9.25 2.95 -9.87
CA THR A 139 -7.86 2.94 -10.34
C THR A 139 -6.94 3.69 -9.37
N ARG A 140 -7.40 4.85 -8.86
CA ARG A 140 -6.65 5.63 -7.88
C ARG A 140 -6.53 4.90 -6.54
N TYR A 141 -7.59 4.28 -6.02
CA TYR A 141 -7.55 3.58 -4.73
C TYR A 141 -6.71 2.30 -4.79
N PHE A 142 -6.80 1.51 -5.86
CA PHE A 142 -5.90 0.36 -6.05
C PHE A 142 -4.42 0.79 -6.11
N LYS A 143 -4.10 1.85 -6.85
CA LYS A 143 -2.74 2.42 -6.88
C LYS A 143 -2.25 2.79 -5.48
N ARG A 144 -3.13 3.35 -4.64
CA ARG A 144 -2.80 3.72 -3.26
C ARG A 144 -2.59 2.50 -2.36
N ILE A 145 -3.44 1.49 -2.45
CA ILE A 145 -3.28 0.22 -1.71
C ILE A 145 -1.94 -0.44 -2.06
N ALA A 146 -1.64 -0.60 -3.36
CA ALA A 146 -0.35 -1.12 -3.81
C ALA A 146 0.83 -0.29 -3.29
N SER A 147 0.66 1.05 -3.22
CA SER A 147 1.71 1.93 -2.70
C SER A 147 2.00 1.66 -1.23
N HIS A 148 0.97 1.57 -0.39
CA HIS A 148 1.14 1.30 1.04
C HIS A 148 1.63 -0.13 1.31
N LEU A 149 1.23 -1.11 0.50
CA LEU A 149 1.77 -2.47 0.60
C LEU A 149 3.28 -2.52 0.32
N ALA A 150 3.75 -1.80 -0.70
CA ALA A 150 5.19 -1.69 -0.98
C ALA A 150 5.95 -0.95 0.14
N ASN A 151 5.34 0.08 0.73
CA ASN A 151 5.91 0.80 1.88
C ASN A 151 6.09 -0.15 3.07
N ILE A 152 5.04 -0.89 3.43
CA ILE A 152 5.10 -1.93 4.46
C ILE A 152 6.25 -2.90 4.12
N ALA A 153 6.30 -3.46 2.92
CA ALA A 153 7.35 -4.40 2.49
C ALA A 153 8.79 -3.87 2.70
N THR A 154 9.02 -2.56 2.58
CA THR A 154 10.37 -1.98 2.77
C THR A 154 10.88 -2.11 4.20
N ALA A 155 9.99 -2.22 5.20
CA ALA A 155 10.40 -2.33 6.59
C ALA A 155 11.14 -3.64 6.90
N VAL A 156 10.96 -4.68 6.07
CA VAL A 156 11.67 -5.97 6.19
C VAL A 156 13.19 -5.81 6.02
N PHE A 157 13.64 -4.73 5.37
CA PHE A 157 15.08 -4.45 5.23
C PHE A 157 15.74 -3.95 6.53
N GLY A 158 14.94 -3.62 7.56
CA GLY A 158 15.44 -3.34 8.92
C GLY A 158 16.11 -1.98 9.13
N ARG A 159 16.38 -1.22 8.06
CA ARG A 159 16.92 0.14 8.17
C ARG A 159 15.79 1.17 8.18
N ILE A 160 15.63 1.86 9.30
CA ILE A 160 14.61 2.91 9.46
C ILE A 160 14.76 4.04 8.43
N GLU A 161 15.99 4.36 8.04
CA GLU A 161 16.31 5.37 7.02
C GLU A 161 15.83 4.99 5.62
N ASP A 162 15.73 3.69 5.35
CA ASP A 162 15.32 3.16 4.05
C ASP A 162 13.80 2.85 4.01
N LEU A 163 13.08 3.13 5.10
CA LEU A 163 11.64 2.91 5.17
C LEU A 163 10.92 3.76 4.13
N ASP A 164 9.98 3.16 3.41
CA ASP A 164 9.27 3.71 2.25
C ASP A 164 10.13 3.93 0.99
N PHE A 165 11.44 3.75 1.08
CA PHE A 165 12.37 3.84 -0.06
C PHE A 165 12.54 2.49 -0.75
N ARG A 166 11.86 2.35 -1.89
CA ARG A 166 11.81 1.10 -2.70
C ARG A 166 13.13 0.73 -3.37
N LYS A 167 14.09 1.65 -3.38
CA LYS A 167 15.48 1.42 -3.82
C LYS A 167 16.39 1.76 -2.65
N PRO A 168 16.74 0.80 -1.78
CA PRO A 168 17.79 1.04 -0.79
C PRO A 168 19.09 1.41 -1.53
N PRO A 169 19.85 2.42 -1.06
CA PRO A 169 21.12 2.77 -1.68
C PRO A 169 22.04 1.55 -1.69
N LYS A 170 22.84 1.38 -2.75
CA LYS A 170 23.82 0.28 -2.82
C LYS A 170 24.76 0.41 -1.61
N PRO A 171 25.04 -0.67 -0.85
CA PRO A 171 26.07 -0.62 0.18
C PRO A 171 27.42 -0.32 -0.49
N GLY A 172 28.01 0.84 -0.20
CA GLY A 172 29.34 1.23 -0.70
C GLY A 172 29.56 2.67 -1.15
N SER A 173 28.57 3.59 -1.06
CA SER A 173 28.78 5.01 -1.41
C SER A 173 29.02 5.93 -0.20
N GLY A 174 29.45 5.37 0.93
CA GLY A 174 29.98 6.16 2.04
C GLY A 174 31.42 6.54 1.72
N GLU A 175 31.69 7.84 1.71
CA GLU A 175 32.99 8.47 1.48
C GLU A 175 34.13 7.71 2.16
N GLN A 176 35.16 7.36 1.39
CA GLN A 176 36.50 7.19 1.96
C GLN A 176 36.93 8.57 2.47
N PRO A 177 37.34 8.72 3.74
CA PRO A 177 37.97 9.96 4.17
C PRO A 177 39.27 10.09 3.37
N ALA A 178 39.41 11.21 2.65
CA ALA A 178 40.65 11.55 1.98
C ALA A 178 41.79 11.53 3.02
N SER A 179 42.76 10.64 2.81
CA SER A 179 44.08 10.69 3.44
C SER A 179 45.00 11.58 2.63
#